data_AF-A0A960N7F5-F1
#
_entry.id   AF-A0A960N7F5-F1
#
_cell.length_a   1.000
_cell.length_b   1.000
_cell.length_c   1.000
_cell.angle_alpha   90.00
_cell.angle_beta   90.00
_cell.angle_gamma   90.00
#
_symmetry.space_group_name_H-M   'P 1'
#
loop_
_entity.id
_entity.type
_entity.pdbx_description
1 polymer ?
#
loop_
_entity_poly.entity_id
_entity_poly.type
_entity_poly.pdbx_seq_one_letter_code
_entity_poly.pdbx_strand_id
1 'polypeptide(L)'
;KAEFPIKLWPNAVQAYHQWISASLRENKPFHHFVQELLVSSGSNFREGQVNFYRAMQDRSPRGIASTVALTFLGERAEKWPPQKLEALSGFFANVAFKSTAEWKEEIVYFDPTADKEQLHRAAIFPDGTPVTLDPGKQDPRLVFASWLLRPENPYFSRTISNRVWAWLMGRGIVEEPDDFREDNPPSDPALLAYLEQEFIASRCDLKHLFRIILNSRTFALSSLPAQDLPEAAIHFAHYPLRRLEAEVLIDALNQITETGEEYSSPIPEPFTFIPEEVRGIALADGSITSPFLELYGRPPRDTGLEAERSRNNTAQQRLHLL
;
A
#
# COMPACT_ATOMS: atom_id res chain seq x y z
N LYS A 1 11.73 -2.79 -0.11
CA LYS A 1 12.71 -3.85 0.22
C LYS A 1 14.07 -3.49 -0.39
N ALA A 2 15.19 -3.64 0.33
CA ALA A 2 16.51 -3.34 -0.23
C ALA A 2 17.12 -4.40 -1.13
N GLU A 3 16.53 -5.58 -1.16
CA GLU A 3 16.97 -6.69 -2.00
C GLU A 3 16.14 -6.84 -3.28
N PHE A 4 16.59 -7.72 -4.17
CA PHE A 4 15.80 -8.25 -5.27
C PHE A 4 14.41 -8.71 -4.78
N PRO A 5 13.34 -8.43 -5.55
CA PRO A 5 13.32 -7.78 -6.86
C PRO A 5 13.30 -6.24 -6.83
N ILE A 6 13.03 -5.62 -5.68
CA ILE A 6 12.81 -4.17 -5.56
C ILE A 6 14.11 -3.35 -5.63
N LYS A 7 15.17 -3.80 -4.96
CA LYS A 7 16.51 -3.15 -4.93
C LYS A 7 16.49 -1.68 -4.44
N LEU A 8 15.64 -1.35 -3.47
CA LEU A 8 15.58 -0.02 -2.86
C LEU A 8 16.66 0.10 -1.77
N TRP A 9 17.81 0.70 -2.06
CA TRP A 9 18.94 0.74 -1.10
C TRP A 9 18.53 1.19 0.32
N PRO A 10 19.16 0.71 1.41
CA PRO A 10 18.69 0.96 2.78
C PRO A 10 18.45 2.44 3.13
N ASN A 11 19.28 3.35 2.62
CA ASN A 11 19.06 4.80 2.78
C ASN A 11 17.71 5.27 2.20
N ALA A 12 17.34 4.75 1.03
CA ALA A 12 16.07 5.03 0.37
C ALA A 12 14.88 4.38 1.11
N VAL A 13 15.06 3.15 1.62
CA VAL A 13 14.05 2.50 2.48
C VAL A 13 13.78 3.32 3.74
N GLN A 14 14.84 3.79 4.40
CA GLN A 14 14.72 4.61 5.59
C GLN A 14 14.05 5.96 5.29
N ALA A 15 14.48 6.65 4.23
CA ALA A 15 13.86 7.91 3.80
C ALA A 15 12.36 7.73 3.53
N TYR A 16 11.98 6.64 2.86
CA TYR A 16 10.58 6.35 2.58
C TYR A 16 9.79 6.06 3.86
N HIS A 17 10.30 5.18 4.71
CA HIS A 17 9.66 4.78 5.95
C HIS A 17 9.49 5.96 6.93
N GLN A 18 10.50 6.80 7.06
CA GLN A 18 10.46 8.00 7.90
C GLN A 18 9.40 8.98 7.41
N TRP A 19 9.33 9.23 6.10
CA TRP A 19 8.32 10.12 5.53
C TRP A 19 6.89 9.57 5.70
N ILE A 20 6.67 8.26 5.50
CA ILE A 20 5.37 7.62 5.76
C ILE A 20 4.99 7.79 7.24
N SER A 21 5.91 7.45 8.14
CA SER A 21 5.70 7.53 9.59
C SER A 21 5.40 8.95 10.06
N ALA A 22 6.13 9.94 9.54
CA ALA A 22 5.89 11.35 9.84
C ALA A 22 4.51 11.80 9.32
N SER A 23 4.16 11.46 8.08
CA SER A 23 2.87 11.79 7.49
C SER A 23 1.68 11.26 8.30
N LEU A 24 1.77 10.01 8.80
CA LEU A 24 0.75 9.42 9.66
C LEU A 24 0.71 10.06 11.05
N ARG A 25 1.88 10.33 11.64
CA ARG A 25 2.00 11.00 12.95
C ARG A 25 1.32 12.36 12.93
N GLU A 26 1.62 13.15 11.91
CA GLU A 26 1.11 14.51 11.69
C GLU A 26 -0.34 14.56 11.21
N ASN A 27 -0.97 13.40 10.98
CA ASN A 27 -2.32 13.30 10.41
C ASN A 27 -2.45 14.01 9.07
N LYS A 28 -1.45 13.87 8.20
CA LYS A 28 -1.49 14.42 6.84
C LYS A 28 -2.75 13.91 6.13
N PRO A 29 -3.58 14.80 5.53
CA PRO A 29 -4.72 14.37 4.73
C PRO A 29 -4.28 13.38 3.65
N PHE A 30 -4.96 12.25 3.53
CA PHE A 30 -4.46 11.14 2.73
C PHE A 30 -4.39 11.48 1.22
N HIS A 31 -5.25 12.38 0.74
CA HIS A 31 -5.15 12.87 -0.63
C HIS A 31 -3.87 13.67 -0.89
N HIS A 32 -3.39 14.48 0.08
CA HIS A 32 -2.07 15.13 -0.03
C HIS A 32 -0.94 14.11 -0.02
N PHE A 33 -1.02 13.11 0.87
CA PHE A 33 -0.04 12.02 0.91
C PHE A 33 0.08 11.31 -0.45
N VAL A 34 -1.05 10.98 -1.09
CA VAL A 34 -1.09 10.31 -2.39
C VAL A 34 -0.66 11.24 -3.52
N GLN A 35 -1.04 12.52 -3.48
CA GLN A 35 -0.55 13.50 -4.44
C GLN A 35 0.98 13.57 -4.41
N GLU A 36 1.59 13.68 -3.22
CA GLU A 36 3.04 13.70 -3.08
C GLU A 36 3.69 12.41 -3.60
N LEU A 37 3.11 11.22 -3.36
CA LEU A 37 3.63 9.95 -3.91
C LEU A 37 3.69 9.97 -5.44
N LEU A 38 2.66 10.54 -6.09
CA LEU A 38 2.52 10.53 -7.55
C LEU A 38 3.33 11.63 -8.24
N VAL A 39 3.44 12.82 -7.65
CA VAL A 39 3.98 13.99 -8.39
C VAL A 39 5.38 14.42 -7.96
N SER A 40 5.86 13.95 -6.79
CA SER A 40 7.16 14.39 -6.29
C SER A 40 8.31 14.02 -7.23
N SER A 41 9.36 14.83 -7.19
CA SER A 41 10.60 14.65 -7.94
C SER A 41 11.76 14.99 -7.02
N GLY A 42 12.85 14.24 -7.12
CA GLY A 42 14.04 14.43 -6.29
C GLY A 42 14.82 13.15 -6.06
N SER A 43 15.83 13.26 -5.19
CA SER A 43 16.67 12.13 -4.80
C SER A 43 15.89 11.14 -3.96
N ASN A 44 15.99 9.85 -4.29
CA ASN A 44 15.43 8.76 -3.49
C ASN A 44 16.03 8.65 -2.07
N PHE A 45 17.15 9.30 -1.79
CA PHE A 45 17.78 9.36 -0.46
C PHE A 45 17.34 10.57 0.37
N ARG A 46 16.67 11.56 -0.24
CA ARG A 46 16.32 12.83 0.42
C ARG A 46 14.82 13.09 0.39
N GLU A 47 14.16 12.79 -0.73
CA GLU A 47 12.73 12.92 -0.92
C GLU A 47 12.06 11.54 -0.75
N GLY A 48 11.53 11.26 0.45
CA GLY A 48 10.97 9.95 0.78
C GLY A 48 9.88 9.47 -0.18
N GLN A 49 9.09 10.38 -0.74
CA GLN A 49 7.90 10.13 -1.57
C GLN A 49 8.25 9.47 -2.90
N VAL A 50 9.38 9.86 -3.49
CA VAL A 50 9.79 9.34 -4.81
C VAL A 50 10.14 7.85 -4.75
N ASN A 51 10.32 7.31 -3.54
CA ASN A 51 10.54 5.89 -3.34
C ASN A 51 9.32 5.04 -3.67
N PHE A 52 8.13 5.62 -3.85
CA PHE A 52 7.02 4.92 -4.49
C PHE A 52 7.42 4.30 -5.83
N TYR A 53 8.05 5.09 -6.71
CA TYR A 53 8.53 4.65 -8.01
C TYR A 53 9.75 3.72 -7.93
N ARG A 54 10.64 3.97 -6.97
CA ARG A 54 11.84 3.15 -6.76
C ARG A 54 11.51 1.80 -6.14
N ALA A 55 10.39 1.69 -5.44
CA ALA A 55 9.92 0.47 -4.81
C ALA A 55 9.15 -0.47 -5.77
N MET A 56 9.06 -0.15 -7.05
CA MET A 56 8.37 -0.97 -8.07
C MET A 56 9.36 -1.93 -8.75
N GLN A 57 8.93 -3.18 -8.97
CA GLN A 57 9.71 -4.15 -9.75
C GLN A 57 9.86 -3.71 -11.21
N ASP A 58 8.73 -3.36 -11.83
CA ASP A 58 8.68 -2.84 -13.19
C ASP A 58 8.46 -1.32 -13.16
N ARG A 59 9.49 -0.59 -13.60
CA ARG A 59 9.51 0.87 -13.69
C ARG A 59 9.16 1.38 -15.10
N SER A 60 8.71 0.50 -15.99
CA SER A 60 8.10 0.91 -17.27
C SER A 60 6.81 1.70 -17.00
N PRO A 61 6.36 2.56 -17.94
CA PRO A 61 5.09 3.27 -17.77
C PRO A 61 3.91 2.34 -17.49
N ARG A 62 3.93 1.15 -18.09
CA ARG A 62 2.95 0.08 -17.86
C ARG A 62 3.04 -0.54 -16.47
N GLY A 63 4.24 -0.86 -16.00
CA GLY A 63 4.46 -1.37 -14.64
C GLY A 63 4.05 -0.37 -13.56
N ILE A 64 4.34 0.91 -13.79
CA ILE A 64 3.90 2.01 -12.91
C ILE A 64 2.37 2.09 -12.92
N ALA A 65 1.73 2.07 -14.08
CA ALA A 65 0.28 2.10 -14.20
C ALA A 65 -0.39 0.92 -13.49
N SER A 66 0.14 -0.30 -13.63
CA SER A 66 -0.36 -1.47 -12.90
C SER A 66 -0.24 -1.30 -11.38
N THR A 67 0.89 -0.79 -10.90
CA THR A 67 1.11 -0.55 -9.46
C THR A 67 0.16 0.53 -8.93
N VAL A 68 -0.07 1.59 -9.70
CA VAL A 68 -1.02 2.66 -9.36
C VAL A 68 -2.46 2.14 -9.33
N ALA A 69 -2.84 1.32 -10.30
CA ALA A 69 -4.16 0.69 -10.35
C ALA A 69 -4.38 -0.21 -9.12
N LEU A 70 -3.42 -1.07 -8.81
CA LEU A 70 -3.46 -1.90 -7.61
C LEU A 70 -3.56 -1.01 -6.36
N THR A 71 -2.69 -0.01 -6.23
CA THR A 71 -2.55 0.77 -4.98
C THR A 71 -3.70 1.74 -4.74
N PHE A 72 -4.20 2.44 -5.76
CA PHE A 72 -5.14 3.54 -5.56
C PHE A 72 -6.51 3.33 -6.20
N LEU A 73 -6.63 2.39 -7.14
CA LEU A 73 -7.91 2.00 -7.70
C LEU A 73 -8.45 0.70 -7.10
N GLY A 74 -7.58 -0.08 -6.45
CA GLY A 74 -7.93 -1.38 -5.88
C GLY A 74 -8.24 -2.41 -6.96
N GLU A 75 -7.69 -2.26 -8.16
CA GLU A 75 -7.93 -3.19 -9.28
C GLU A 75 -6.61 -3.79 -9.78
N ARG A 76 -6.63 -5.07 -10.10
CA ARG A 76 -5.50 -5.79 -10.70
C ARG A 76 -5.50 -5.59 -12.22
N ALA A 77 -4.67 -4.67 -12.70
CA ALA A 77 -4.67 -4.23 -14.10
C ALA A 77 -4.26 -5.31 -15.10
N GLU A 78 -3.69 -6.43 -14.66
CA GLU A 78 -3.38 -7.59 -15.52
C GLU A 78 -4.64 -8.19 -16.16
N LYS A 79 -5.80 -8.04 -15.50
CA LYS A 79 -7.09 -8.55 -15.98
C LYS A 79 -7.83 -7.53 -16.87
N TRP A 80 -7.31 -6.32 -17.03
CA TRP A 80 -7.96 -5.28 -17.84
C TRP A 80 -7.79 -5.53 -19.34
N PRO A 81 -8.67 -4.96 -20.18
CA PRO A 81 -8.40 -4.82 -21.61
C PRO A 81 -7.05 -4.09 -21.81
N PRO A 82 -6.16 -4.57 -22.69
CA PRO A 82 -4.83 -3.98 -22.88
C PRO A 82 -4.88 -2.47 -23.16
N GLN A 83 -5.87 -2.01 -23.92
CA GLN A 83 -6.04 -0.61 -24.27
C GLN A 83 -6.29 0.29 -23.04
N LYS A 84 -6.99 -0.22 -22.01
CA LYS A 84 -7.24 0.51 -20.76
C LYS A 84 -5.93 0.74 -20.00
N LEU A 85 -5.08 -0.30 -19.92
CA LEU A 85 -3.78 -0.21 -19.27
C LEU A 85 -2.82 0.69 -20.06
N GLU A 86 -2.78 0.58 -21.40
CA GLU A 86 -1.96 1.47 -22.23
C GLU A 86 -2.39 2.94 -22.07
N ALA A 87 -3.69 3.24 -22.01
CA ALA A 87 -4.19 4.58 -21.78
C ALA A 87 -3.77 5.14 -20.40
N LEU A 88 -3.83 4.32 -19.34
CA LEU A 88 -3.34 4.71 -18.01
C LEU A 88 -1.81 4.90 -18.00
N SER A 89 -1.08 4.10 -18.76
CA SER A 89 0.39 4.16 -18.85
C SER A 89 0.88 5.50 -19.41
N GLY A 90 0.09 6.14 -20.28
CA GLY A 90 0.40 7.47 -20.83
C GLY A 90 0.61 8.56 -19.77
N PHE A 91 -0.03 8.45 -18.60
CA PHE A 91 0.17 9.41 -17.49
C PHE A 91 1.55 9.27 -16.80
N PHE A 92 2.26 8.16 -17.03
CA PHE A 92 3.53 7.85 -16.39
C PHE A 92 4.71 7.76 -17.36
N ALA A 93 4.46 7.99 -18.66
CA ALA A 93 5.47 7.90 -19.72
C ALA A 93 6.62 8.91 -19.57
N ASN A 94 6.41 10.02 -18.86
CA ASN A 94 7.45 11.02 -18.58
C ASN A 94 8.20 10.80 -17.26
N VAL A 95 7.98 9.69 -16.54
CA VAL A 95 8.77 9.38 -15.34
C VAL A 95 10.17 8.93 -15.77
N ALA A 96 11.18 9.70 -15.36
CA ALA A 96 12.57 9.42 -15.67
C ALA A 96 13.40 9.21 -14.39
N PHE A 97 14.51 8.48 -14.55
CA PHE A 97 15.46 8.16 -13.49
C PHE A 97 16.85 8.59 -13.92
N LYS A 98 17.58 9.27 -13.04
CA LYS A 98 18.96 9.71 -13.28
C LYS A 98 19.85 9.33 -12.11
N SER A 99 20.91 8.58 -12.38
CA SER A 99 21.93 8.27 -11.37
C SER A 99 22.69 9.53 -10.95
N THR A 100 23.14 9.56 -9.71
CA THR A 100 24.02 10.61 -9.20
C THR A 100 25.45 10.08 -9.00
N ALA A 101 26.34 10.91 -8.45
CA ALA A 101 27.67 10.48 -8.02
C ALA A 101 27.63 9.66 -6.72
N GLU A 102 26.58 9.79 -5.90
CA GLU A 102 26.38 8.98 -4.71
C GLU A 102 25.91 7.58 -5.15
N TRP A 103 26.64 6.55 -4.74
CA TRP A 103 26.34 5.19 -5.15
C TRP A 103 24.93 4.76 -4.69
N LYS A 104 24.14 4.18 -5.61
CA LYS A 104 22.74 3.75 -5.44
C LYS A 104 21.70 4.87 -5.25
N GLU A 105 22.13 6.13 -5.27
CA GLU A 105 21.20 7.25 -5.34
C GLU A 105 20.72 7.47 -6.79
N GLU A 106 19.41 7.65 -6.95
CA GLU A 106 18.74 7.98 -8.20
C GLU A 106 17.79 9.16 -7.97
N ILE A 107 17.81 10.12 -8.87
CA ILE A 107 16.82 11.19 -8.95
C ILE A 107 15.66 10.69 -9.80
N VAL A 108 14.46 10.69 -9.22
CA VAL A 108 13.20 10.50 -9.94
C VAL A 108 12.68 11.88 -10.34
N TYR A 109 12.31 12.06 -11.60
CA TYR A 109 11.85 13.36 -12.07
C TYR A 109 10.93 13.24 -13.29
N PHE A 110 10.17 14.30 -13.53
CA PHE A 110 9.43 14.49 -14.77
C PHE A 110 10.38 14.94 -15.88
N ASP A 111 10.52 14.12 -16.93
CA ASP A 111 11.24 14.50 -18.15
C ASP A 111 10.23 14.89 -19.24
N PRO A 112 10.08 16.20 -19.55
CA PRO A 112 9.15 16.68 -20.57
C PRO A 112 9.49 16.20 -22.00
N THR A 113 10.68 15.61 -22.20
CA THR A 113 11.17 15.12 -23.49
C THR A 113 11.13 13.60 -23.63
N ALA A 114 10.78 12.87 -22.55
CA ALA A 114 10.82 11.41 -22.52
C ALA A 114 9.74 10.72 -23.37
N ASP A 115 8.73 11.45 -23.85
CA ASP A 115 7.68 10.90 -24.71
C ASP A 115 8.18 10.60 -26.14
N LYS A 116 9.00 9.56 -26.26
CA LYS A 116 9.55 9.12 -27.55
C LYS A 116 8.54 8.32 -28.38
N GLU A 117 7.51 7.76 -27.74
CA GLU A 117 6.50 6.89 -28.36
C GLU A 117 5.16 7.58 -28.64
N GLN A 118 5.01 8.88 -28.31
CA GLN A 118 3.80 9.66 -28.54
C GLN A 118 2.57 9.10 -27.81
N LEU A 119 2.78 8.51 -26.62
CA LEU A 119 1.74 7.91 -25.78
C LEU A 119 0.71 8.94 -25.27
N HIS A 120 0.89 10.23 -25.58
CA HIS A 120 0.21 11.36 -24.95
C HIS A 120 -0.95 11.94 -25.77
N ARG A 121 -1.20 11.46 -27.00
CA ARG A 121 -2.12 12.14 -27.93
C ARG A 121 -3.60 12.05 -27.56
N ALA A 122 -3.99 11.03 -26.79
CA ALA A 122 -5.32 10.91 -26.19
C ALA A 122 -5.24 9.96 -25.00
N ALA A 123 -5.06 10.52 -23.80
CA ALA A 123 -5.13 9.72 -22.58
C ALA A 123 -6.59 9.55 -22.17
N ILE A 124 -6.91 8.40 -21.60
CA ILE A 124 -8.24 8.07 -21.12
C ILE A 124 -8.08 7.66 -19.67
N PHE A 125 -8.84 8.28 -18.78
CA PHE A 125 -8.86 7.87 -17.38
C PHE A 125 -9.47 6.47 -17.25
N PRO A 126 -9.18 5.74 -16.16
CA PRO A 126 -9.76 4.42 -15.92
C PRO A 126 -11.30 4.34 -15.97
N ASP A 127 -12.00 5.46 -15.73
CA ASP A 127 -13.47 5.57 -15.84
C ASP A 127 -13.99 5.79 -17.28
N GLY A 128 -13.10 5.86 -18.27
CA GLY A 128 -13.43 6.12 -19.68
C GLY A 128 -13.45 7.61 -20.07
N THR A 129 -13.26 8.53 -19.12
CA THR A 129 -13.26 9.97 -19.40
C THR A 129 -12.02 10.34 -20.24
N PRO A 130 -12.19 10.96 -21.42
CA PRO A 130 -11.06 11.39 -22.25
C PRO A 130 -10.41 12.64 -21.66
N VAL A 131 -9.09 12.74 -21.80
CA VAL A 131 -8.33 13.93 -21.44
C VAL A 131 -7.23 14.22 -22.47
N THR A 132 -7.07 15.49 -22.79
CA THR A 132 -5.96 15.96 -23.61
C THR A 132 -4.79 16.29 -22.69
N LEU A 133 -3.68 15.59 -22.86
CA LEU A 133 -2.41 15.95 -22.24
C LEU A 133 -1.72 16.97 -23.13
N ASP A 134 -1.17 18.04 -22.55
CA ASP A 134 -0.32 19.00 -23.25
C ASP A 134 1.16 18.59 -23.07
N PRO A 135 1.78 17.91 -24.06
CA PRO A 135 3.13 17.38 -23.90
C PRO A 135 4.13 18.51 -23.63
N GLY A 136 4.99 18.30 -22.64
CA GLY A 136 6.05 19.23 -22.27
C GLY A 136 5.61 20.52 -21.55
N LYS A 137 4.31 20.78 -21.39
CA LYS A 137 3.80 21.95 -20.64
C LYS A 137 3.30 21.60 -19.24
N GLN A 138 2.76 20.39 -19.07
CA GLN A 138 2.20 19.92 -17.81
C GLN A 138 2.68 18.50 -17.53
N ASP A 139 3.00 18.22 -16.27
CA ASP A 139 3.29 16.86 -15.81
C ASP A 139 2.00 16.01 -15.86
N PRO A 140 1.94 14.96 -16.70
CA PRO A 140 0.75 14.12 -16.79
C PRO A 140 0.38 13.44 -15.46
N ARG A 141 1.36 13.22 -14.57
CA ARG A 141 1.11 12.67 -13.22
C ARG A 141 0.23 13.59 -12.40
N LEU A 142 0.41 14.90 -12.55
CA LEU A 142 -0.42 15.89 -11.86
C LEU A 142 -1.86 15.89 -12.40
N VAL A 143 -2.03 15.71 -13.71
CA VAL A 143 -3.36 15.55 -14.34
C VAL A 143 -4.07 14.32 -13.80
N PHE A 144 -3.35 13.19 -13.73
CA PHE A 144 -3.87 11.95 -13.16
C PHE A 144 -4.20 12.09 -11.67
N ALA A 145 -3.29 12.61 -10.85
CA ALA A 145 -3.53 12.81 -9.42
C ALA A 145 -4.74 13.73 -9.17
N SER A 146 -4.89 14.79 -9.98
CA SER A 146 -6.03 15.71 -9.88
C SER A 146 -7.37 15.08 -10.29
N TRP A 147 -7.36 14.01 -11.08
CA TRP A 147 -8.56 13.20 -11.38
C TRP A 147 -8.83 12.16 -10.30
N LEU A 148 -7.79 11.46 -9.85
CA LEU A 148 -7.86 10.40 -8.85
C LEU A 148 -8.41 10.91 -7.52
N LEU A 149 -7.97 12.10 -7.11
CA LEU A 149 -8.24 12.66 -5.78
C LEU A 149 -9.52 13.50 -5.70
N ARG A 150 -10.36 13.48 -6.74
CA ARG A 150 -11.65 14.17 -6.71
C ARG A 150 -12.61 13.45 -5.75
N PRO A 151 -13.45 14.18 -5.00
CA PRO A 151 -14.49 13.58 -4.16
C PRO A 151 -15.40 12.60 -4.91
N GLU A 152 -15.67 12.87 -6.19
CA GLU A 152 -16.57 12.09 -7.03
C GLU A 152 -15.86 10.90 -7.72
N ASN A 153 -14.56 10.72 -7.52
CA ASN A 153 -13.81 9.61 -8.13
C ASN A 153 -14.35 8.27 -7.59
N PRO A 154 -14.74 7.31 -8.47
CA PRO A 154 -15.43 6.09 -8.03
C PRO A 154 -14.50 5.05 -7.42
N TYR A 155 -13.19 5.29 -7.43
CA TYR A 155 -12.18 4.31 -6.99
C TYR A 155 -11.55 4.72 -5.67
N PHE A 156 -10.97 5.93 -5.59
CA PHE A 156 -10.03 6.30 -4.54
C PHE A 156 -10.59 6.13 -3.11
N SER A 157 -11.70 6.81 -2.80
CA SER A 157 -12.31 6.75 -1.46
C SER A 157 -12.77 5.33 -1.12
N ARG A 158 -13.28 4.59 -2.12
CA ARG A 158 -13.75 3.21 -1.97
C ARG A 158 -12.63 2.25 -1.60
N THR A 159 -11.54 2.28 -2.37
CA THR A 159 -10.38 1.41 -2.16
C THR A 159 -9.78 1.63 -0.78
N ILE A 160 -9.57 2.90 -0.39
CA ILE A 160 -8.96 3.22 0.90
C ILE A 160 -9.88 2.87 2.06
N SER A 161 -11.18 3.14 1.94
CA SER A 161 -12.16 2.79 2.97
C SER A 161 -12.22 1.28 3.20
N ASN A 162 -12.27 0.49 2.14
CA ASN A 162 -12.29 -0.96 2.22
C ASN A 162 -10.99 -1.54 2.80
N ARG A 163 -9.82 -0.99 2.45
CA ARG A 163 -8.52 -1.42 3.00
C ARG A 163 -8.41 -1.15 4.49
N VAL A 164 -8.81 0.04 4.92
CA VAL A 164 -8.82 0.39 6.35
C VAL A 164 -9.77 -0.52 7.11
N TRP A 165 -10.96 -0.79 6.56
CA TRP A 165 -11.89 -1.75 7.13
C TRP A 165 -11.26 -3.14 7.24
N ALA A 166 -10.71 -3.67 6.14
CA ALA A 166 -10.07 -4.98 6.10
C ALA A 166 -8.91 -5.13 7.09
N TRP A 167 -8.13 -4.07 7.29
CA TRP A 167 -7.02 -4.09 8.25
C TRP A 167 -7.51 -4.21 9.70
N LEU A 168 -8.57 -3.48 10.05
CA LEU A 168 -9.13 -3.45 11.42
C LEU A 168 -10.03 -4.65 11.72
N MET A 169 -10.86 -5.02 10.76
CA MET A 169 -11.86 -6.10 10.85
C MET A 169 -11.32 -7.44 10.36
N GLY A 170 -10.11 -7.53 9.83
CA GLY A 170 -9.50 -8.77 9.34
C GLY A 170 -10.07 -9.33 8.02
N ARG A 171 -11.17 -8.77 7.53
CA ARG A 171 -11.86 -9.12 6.29
C ARG A 171 -12.40 -7.84 5.63
N GLY A 172 -12.27 -7.71 4.31
CA GLY A 172 -12.80 -6.57 3.57
C GLY A 172 -14.32 -6.64 3.38
N ILE A 173 -14.97 -5.49 3.19
CA ILE A 173 -16.37 -5.44 2.72
C ILE A 173 -16.40 -5.98 1.29
N VAL A 174 -15.42 -5.59 0.47
CA VAL A 174 -14.99 -6.36 -0.69
C VAL A 174 -13.80 -7.20 -0.25
N GLU A 175 -13.95 -8.52 -0.30
CA GLU A 175 -12.88 -9.43 0.11
C GLU A 175 -11.83 -9.58 -0.98
N GLU A 176 -10.57 -9.67 -0.56
CA GLU A 176 -9.39 -9.21 -1.31
C GLU A 176 -9.45 -7.68 -1.46
N PRO A 177 -8.96 -6.93 -0.45
CA PRO A 177 -9.16 -5.48 -0.38
C PRO A 177 -8.39 -4.69 -1.46
N ASP A 178 -7.65 -5.36 -2.33
CA ASP A 178 -6.93 -4.84 -3.47
C ASP A 178 -7.40 -5.42 -4.83
N ASP A 179 -8.54 -6.12 -4.89
CA ASP A 179 -9.09 -6.70 -6.14
C ASP A 179 -10.62 -6.49 -6.27
N PHE A 180 -11.00 -5.24 -6.50
CA PHE A 180 -12.34 -4.84 -6.92
C PHE A 180 -12.63 -5.35 -8.33
N ARG A 181 -13.75 -6.06 -8.48
CA ARG A 181 -14.21 -6.64 -9.75
C ARG A 181 -15.73 -6.61 -9.80
N GLU A 182 -16.31 -6.62 -11.00
CA GLU A 182 -17.77 -6.68 -11.17
C GLU A 182 -18.38 -7.96 -10.56
N ASP A 183 -17.62 -9.07 -10.58
CA ASP A 183 -18.01 -10.36 -10.00
C ASP A 183 -17.64 -10.51 -8.51
N ASN A 184 -17.09 -9.46 -7.89
CA ASN A 184 -16.72 -9.41 -6.47
C ASN A 184 -17.41 -8.21 -5.79
N PRO A 185 -18.75 -8.22 -5.68
CA PRO A 185 -19.47 -7.09 -5.11
C PRO A 185 -19.22 -6.96 -3.60
N PRO A 186 -19.39 -5.75 -3.03
CA PRO A 186 -19.33 -5.54 -1.59
C PRO A 186 -20.36 -6.40 -0.86
N SER A 187 -19.98 -7.04 0.24
CA SER A 187 -20.91 -7.81 1.09
C SER A 187 -21.97 -6.93 1.76
N ASP A 188 -21.65 -5.65 1.99
CA ASP A 188 -22.57 -4.61 2.42
C ASP A 188 -22.26 -3.29 1.66
N PRO A 189 -22.95 -3.04 0.53
CA PRO A 189 -22.73 -1.83 -0.27
C PRO A 189 -23.08 -0.53 0.48
N ALA A 190 -24.06 -0.58 1.39
CA ALA A 190 -24.49 0.60 2.13
C ALA A 190 -23.45 1.02 3.16
N LEU A 191 -22.85 0.05 3.84
CA LEU A 191 -21.73 0.28 4.76
C LEU A 191 -20.51 0.87 4.04
N LEU A 192 -20.13 0.30 2.89
CA LEU A 192 -18.98 0.80 2.12
C LEU A 192 -19.23 2.24 1.65
N ALA A 193 -20.42 2.52 1.11
CA ALA A 193 -20.81 3.88 0.71
C ALA A 193 -20.80 4.88 1.88
N TYR A 194 -21.22 4.46 3.07
CA TYR A 194 -21.15 5.30 4.27
C TYR A 194 -19.70 5.65 4.64
N LEU A 195 -18.80 4.68 4.63
CA LEU A 195 -17.38 4.92 4.92
C LEU A 195 -16.72 5.81 3.86
N GLU A 196 -17.06 5.63 2.59
CA GLU A 196 -16.62 6.50 1.50
C GLU A 196 -17.02 7.96 1.75
N GLN A 197 -18.30 8.20 2.10
CA GLN A 197 -18.82 9.54 2.39
C GLN A 197 -18.13 10.18 3.58
N GLU A 198 -17.92 9.44 4.67
CA GLU A 198 -17.21 9.92 5.86
C GLU A 198 -15.74 10.24 5.56
N PHE A 199 -15.09 9.43 4.73
CA PHE A 199 -13.72 9.68 4.30
C PHE A 199 -13.62 10.94 3.43
N ILE A 200 -14.58 11.18 2.53
CA ILE A 200 -14.65 12.40 1.71
C ILE A 200 -14.95 13.62 2.58
N ALA A 201 -15.98 13.54 3.43
CA ALA A 201 -16.43 14.66 4.28
C ALA A 201 -15.35 15.13 5.25
N SER A 202 -14.54 14.20 5.76
CA SER A 202 -13.38 14.49 6.62
C SER A 202 -12.14 14.98 5.86
N ARG A 203 -12.22 15.18 4.54
CA ARG A 203 -11.10 15.56 3.66
C ARG A 203 -9.98 14.51 3.66
N CYS A 204 -10.36 13.25 3.61
CA CYS A 204 -9.48 12.08 3.57
C CYS A 204 -8.64 11.91 4.86
N ASP A 205 -9.23 12.12 6.03
CA ASP A 205 -8.59 11.89 7.32
C ASP A 205 -8.68 10.40 7.71
N LEU A 206 -7.53 9.71 7.72
CA LEU A 206 -7.46 8.29 8.12
C LEU A 206 -7.81 8.08 9.60
N LYS A 207 -7.41 9.00 10.50
CA LYS A 207 -7.71 8.89 11.93
C LYS A 207 -9.20 9.11 12.19
N HIS A 208 -9.89 9.91 11.38
CA HIS A 208 -11.35 10.00 11.41
C HIS A 208 -12.00 8.65 11.06
N LEU A 209 -11.57 8.04 9.95
CA LEU A 209 -12.09 6.74 9.54
C LEU A 209 -11.81 5.64 10.57
N PHE A 210 -10.59 5.60 11.14
CA PHE A 210 -10.27 4.69 12.26
C PHE A 210 -11.21 4.89 13.44
N ARG A 211 -11.51 6.14 13.81
CA ARG A 211 -12.39 6.45 14.94
C ARG A 211 -13.81 5.95 14.70
N ILE A 212 -14.34 6.09 13.50
CA ILE A 212 -15.67 5.58 13.15
C ILE A 212 -15.71 4.07 13.33
N ILE A 213 -14.74 3.36 12.76
CA ILE A 213 -14.72 1.89 12.78
C ILE A 213 -14.50 1.39 14.21
N LEU A 214 -13.50 1.90 14.92
CA LEU A 214 -13.12 1.45 16.26
C LEU A 214 -14.18 1.76 17.33
N ASN A 215 -15.04 2.76 17.13
CA ASN A 215 -16.15 3.07 18.02
C ASN A 215 -17.50 2.49 17.53
N SER A 216 -17.50 1.70 16.46
CA SER A 216 -18.72 1.06 15.96
C SER A 216 -19.15 -0.10 16.85
N ARG A 217 -20.47 -0.37 16.90
CA ARG A 217 -20.99 -1.59 17.53
C ARG A 217 -20.37 -2.84 16.90
N THR A 218 -20.21 -2.84 15.57
CA THR A 218 -19.66 -3.96 14.79
C THR A 218 -18.26 -4.35 15.25
N PHE A 219 -17.38 -3.38 15.48
CA PHE A 219 -16.02 -3.63 15.98
C PHE A 219 -16.03 -4.16 17.42
N ALA A 220 -16.98 -3.71 18.24
CA ALA A 220 -17.11 -4.12 19.65
C ALA A 220 -17.86 -5.45 19.85
N LEU A 221 -18.30 -6.13 18.79
CA LEU A 221 -18.95 -7.43 18.91
C LEU A 221 -17.98 -8.49 19.47
N SER A 222 -18.54 -9.49 20.17
CA SER A 222 -17.79 -10.67 20.59
C SER A 222 -17.26 -11.43 19.38
N SER A 223 -16.13 -12.13 19.53
CA SER A 223 -15.65 -13.10 18.53
C SER A 223 -16.34 -14.46 18.62
N LEU A 224 -17.19 -14.67 19.63
CA LEU A 224 -17.99 -15.87 19.78
C LEU A 224 -19.32 -15.68 19.03
N PRO A 225 -19.55 -16.41 17.91
CA PRO A 225 -20.80 -16.30 17.19
C PRO A 225 -21.96 -16.86 18.03
N ALA A 226 -23.12 -16.21 17.96
CA ALA A 226 -24.34 -16.72 18.60
C ALA A 226 -24.89 -17.97 17.88
N GLN A 227 -24.66 -18.06 16.57
CA GLN A 227 -25.01 -19.18 15.71
C GLN A 227 -23.88 -19.39 14.69
N ASP A 228 -23.53 -20.64 14.42
CA ASP A 228 -22.49 -20.99 13.44
C ASP A 228 -23.07 -20.99 12.02
N LEU A 229 -23.28 -19.78 11.50
CA LEU A 229 -23.78 -19.55 10.13
C LEU A 229 -22.62 -19.12 9.22
N PRO A 230 -22.46 -19.72 8.03
CA PRO A 230 -21.40 -19.35 7.09
C PRO A 230 -21.39 -17.87 6.71
N GLU A 231 -22.57 -17.24 6.64
CA GLU A 231 -22.73 -15.84 6.24
C GLU A 231 -22.44 -14.84 7.38
N ALA A 232 -22.37 -15.31 8.64
CA ALA A 232 -22.21 -14.43 9.81
C ALA A 232 -20.91 -13.62 9.75
N ALA A 233 -19.81 -14.26 9.35
CA ALA A 233 -18.52 -13.58 9.19
C ALA A 233 -18.49 -12.64 7.98
N ILE A 234 -19.21 -12.99 6.90
CA ILE A 234 -19.29 -12.18 5.67
C ILE A 234 -20.01 -10.85 5.93
N HIS A 235 -21.03 -10.88 6.78
CA HIS A 235 -21.82 -9.70 7.16
C HIS A 235 -21.43 -9.10 8.52
N PHE A 236 -20.28 -9.48 9.07
CA PHE A 236 -19.75 -8.92 10.32
C PHE A 236 -20.71 -9.02 11.52
N ALA A 237 -21.48 -10.11 11.62
CA ALA A 237 -22.42 -10.37 12.72
C ALA A 237 -21.72 -10.69 14.06
N HIS A 238 -20.41 -10.89 14.02
CA HIS A 238 -19.50 -11.00 15.16
C HIS A 238 -18.13 -10.47 14.74
N TYR A 239 -17.22 -10.21 15.68
CA TYR A 239 -15.84 -9.86 15.32
C TYR A 239 -15.11 -11.12 14.82
N PRO A 240 -14.51 -11.13 13.62
CA PRO A 240 -13.79 -12.30 13.15
C PRO A 240 -12.46 -12.42 13.89
N LEU A 241 -12.16 -13.62 14.40
CA LEU A 241 -10.88 -13.88 15.03
C LEU A 241 -9.77 -13.81 13.97
N ARG A 242 -8.75 -12.99 14.25
CA ARG A 242 -7.57 -12.84 13.39
C ARG A 242 -6.29 -13.06 14.18
N ARG A 243 -5.29 -13.65 13.54
CA ARG A 243 -3.94 -13.71 14.10
C ARG A 243 -3.31 -12.32 14.07
N LEU A 244 -2.54 -11.99 15.10
CA LEU A 244 -1.67 -10.82 15.08
C LEU A 244 -0.62 -10.96 13.96
N GLU A 245 -0.26 -9.83 13.36
CA GLU A 245 0.84 -9.79 12.41
C GLU A 245 2.15 -10.24 13.08
N ALA A 246 3.06 -10.85 12.32
CA ALA A 246 4.30 -11.43 12.86
C ALA A 246 5.06 -10.44 13.74
N GLU A 247 5.20 -9.21 13.28
CA GLU A 247 5.87 -8.10 13.97
C GLU A 247 5.18 -7.74 15.29
N VAL A 248 3.84 -7.68 15.30
CA VAL A 248 3.07 -7.37 16.52
C VAL A 248 3.12 -8.55 17.50
N LEU A 249 3.09 -9.77 16.99
CA LEU A 249 3.10 -10.98 17.82
C LEU A 249 4.45 -11.14 18.53
N ILE A 250 5.57 -10.98 17.82
CA ILE A 250 6.90 -11.08 18.44
C ILE A 250 7.13 -9.97 19.46
N ASP A 251 6.71 -8.75 19.16
CA ASP A 251 6.82 -7.63 20.10
C ASP A 251 6.01 -7.88 21.37
N ALA A 252 4.80 -8.44 21.24
CA ALA A 252 3.96 -8.79 22.39
C ALA A 252 4.58 -9.93 23.23
N LEU A 253 5.11 -10.97 22.58
CA LEU A 253 5.78 -12.07 23.27
C LEU A 253 7.00 -11.56 24.05
N ASN A 254 7.90 -10.86 23.37
CA ASN A 254 9.10 -10.26 23.97
C ASN A 254 8.76 -9.35 25.16
N GLN A 255 7.70 -8.55 25.04
CA GLN A 255 7.24 -7.71 26.13
C GLN A 255 6.76 -8.51 27.35
N ILE A 256 6.07 -9.64 27.15
CA ILE A 256 5.52 -10.48 28.22
C ILE A 256 6.61 -11.33 28.89
N THR A 257 7.57 -11.81 28.10
CA THR A 257 8.65 -12.70 28.57
C THR A 257 9.89 -11.95 29.02
N GLU A 258 9.93 -10.62 28.84
CA GLU A 258 11.10 -9.77 29.08
C GLU A 258 12.33 -10.24 28.27
N THR A 259 12.11 -10.67 27.03
CA THR A 259 13.15 -11.12 26.09
C THR A 259 13.29 -10.17 24.91
N GLY A 260 14.32 -10.38 24.09
CA GLY A 260 14.54 -9.68 22.82
C GLY A 260 14.48 -10.63 21.63
N GLU A 261 14.47 -10.05 20.44
CA GLU A 261 14.66 -10.75 19.17
C GLU A 261 15.80 -10.05 18.42
N GLU A 262 16.70 -10.83 17.85
CA GLU A 262 17.81 -10.29 17.07
C GLU A 262 17.41 -10.21 15.60
N TYR A 263 17.51 -9.01 15.03
CA TYR A 263 17.26 -8.78 13.62
C TYR A 263 18.55 -8.47 12.88
N SER A 264 18.67 -9.00 11.66
CA SER A 264 19.79 -8.70 10.78
C SER A 264 19.32 -8.36 9.38
N SER A 265 20.06 -7.48 8.71
CA SER A 265 19.90 -7.20 7.29
C SER A 265 21.08 -7.76 6.50
N PRO A 266 20.83 -8.49 5.39
CA PRO A 266 21.88 -8.85 4.44
C PRO A 266 22.44 -7.66 3.64
N ILE A 267 21.83 -6.47 3.73
CA ILE A 267 22.15 -5.32 2.87
C ILE A 267 22.30 -4.04 3.71
N PRO A 268 23.42 -3.29 3.56
CA PRO A 268 24.60 -3.59 2.75
C PRO A 268 25.43 -4.74 3.33
N GLU A 269 26.34 -5.31 2.53
CA GLU A 269 27.38 -6.21 3.05
C GLU A 269 28.51 -5.40 3.73
N PRO A 270 29.09 -5.86 4.86
CA PRO A 270 28.72 -7.06 5.63
C PRO A 270 27.40 -6.88 6.41
N PHE A 271 26.78 -7.99 6.85
CA PHE A 271 25.51 -7.99 7.58
C PHE A 271 25.39 -6.85 8.60
N THR A 272 24.27 -6.14 8.52
CA THR A 272 23.96 -5.07 9.48
C THR A 272 23.04 -5.63 10.55
N PHE A 273 23.51 -5.71 11.79
CA PHE A 273 22.67 -6.04 12.94
C PHE A 273 21.86 -4.82 13.34
N ILE A 274 20.58 -5.05 13.63
CA ILE A 274 19.68 -4.00 14.11
C ILE A 274 19.80 -3.94 15.64
N PRO A 275 19.84 -2.75 16.26
CA PRO A 275 19.88 -2.62 17.72
C PRO A 275 18.73 -3.37 18.41
N GLU A 276 19.01 -3.99 19.54
CA GLU A 276 18.07 -4.84 20.30
C GLU A 276 16.80 -4.06 20.74
N GLU A 277 16.89 -2.74 20.87
CA GLU A 277 15.77 -1.89 21.28
C GLU A 277 14.75 -1.65 20.14
N VAL A 278 15.10 -2.02 18.91
CA VAL A 278 14.23 -1.83 17.75
C VAL A 278 13.18 -2.95 17.71
N ARG A 279 11.94 -2.55 17.98
CA ARG A 279 10.75 -3.41 17.86
C ARG A 279 10.53 -3.91 16.43
N GLY A 280 9.95 -5.09 16.30
CA GLY A 280 9.58 -5.71 15.03
C GLY A 280 8.68 -4.79 14.18
N ILE A 281 7.72 -4.10 14.81
CA ILE A 281 6.85 -3.15 14.09
C ILE A 281 7.57 -1.93 13.50
N ALA A 282 8.80 -1.64 13.93
CA ALA A 282 9.61 -0.52 13.43
C ALA A 282 10.53 -0.93 12.27
N LEU A 283 10.54 -2.20 11.87
CA LEU A 283 11.38 -2.70 10.79
C LEU A 283 10.92 -2.20 9.41
N ALA A 284 11.66 -1.22 8.92
CA ALA A 284 11.39 -0.54 7.65
C ALA A 284 11.65 -1.39 6.41
N ASP A 285 12.59 -2.33 6.47
CA ASP A 285 12.98 -3.15 5.33
C ASP A 285 12.41 -4.56 5.42
N GLY A 286 11.85 -5.05 4.30
CA GLY A 286 11.36 -6.43 4.18
C GLY A 286 12.50 -7.46 4.12
N SER A 287 13.74 -7.05 3.82
CA SER A 287 14.92 -7.93 3.88
C SER A 287 15.43 -8.19 5.30
N ILE A 288 15.06 -7.34 6.27
CA ILE A 288 15.40 -7.57 7.68
C ILE A 288 14.48 -8.67 8.19
N THR A 289 15.03 -9.79 8.60
CA THR A 289 14.24 -10.98 8.94
C THR A 289 14.73 -11.65 10.23
N SER A 290 13.88 -12.51 10.79
CA SER A 290 14.22 -13.51 11.80
C SER A 290 13.45 -14.79 11.49
N PRO A 291 13.88 -15.97 11.99
CA PRO A 291 13.12 -17.21 11.80
C PRO A 291 11.66 -17.09 12.25
N PHE A 292 11.39 -16.29 13.28
CA PHE A 292 10.03 -16.02 13.74
C PHE A 292 9.24 -15.21 12.70
N LEU A 293 9.80 -14.11 12.20
CA LEU A 293 9.10 -13.24 11.25
C LEU A 293 8.68 -14.01 9.98
N GLU A 294 9.55 -14.89 9.48
CA GLU A 294 9.27 -15.74 8.32
C GLU A 294 8.18 -16.78 8.64
N LEU A 295 8.33 -17.50 9.77
CA LEU A 295 7.37 -18.52 10.20
C LEU A 295 5.95 -17.95 10.35
N TYR A 296 5.84 -16.72 10.82
CA TYR A 296 4.57 -16.03 11.05
C TYR A 296 4.11 -15.15 9.88
N GLY A 297 4.73 -15.29 8.71
CA GLY A 297 4.19 -14.77 7.45
C GLY A 297 4.38 -13.26 7.24
N ARG A 298 5.46 -12.68 7.78
CA ARG A 298 5.86 -11.32 7.41
C ARG A 298 6.14 -11.24 5.91
N PRO A 299 5.56 -10.27 5.18
CA PRO A 299 5.76 -10.18 3.74
C PRO A 299 7.19 -9.71 3.41
N PRO A 300 7.84 -10.27 2.37
CA PRO A 300 9.12 -9.77 1.88
C PRO A 300 9.01 -8.36 1.24
N ARG A 301 7.78 -7.94 0.87
CA ARG A 301 7.43 -6.65 0.22
C ARG A 301 7.95 -6.55 -1.21
N ASP A 302 7.69 -7.59 -1.98
CA ASP A 302 8.11 -7.77 -3.36
C ASP A 302 7.04 -7.25 -4.35
N THR A 303 5.76 -7.54 -4.10
CA THR A 303 4.68 -7.41 -5.10
C THR A 303 3.71 -6.27 -4.82
N GLY A 304 3.60 -5.85 -3.56
CA GLY A 304 2.60 -4.86 -3.12
C GLY A 304 1.18 -5.41 -3.00
N LEU A 305 0.96 -6.70 -3.29
CA LEU A 305 -0.30 -7.39 -3.05
C LEU A 305 -0.53 -7.55 -1.55
N GLU A 306 -1.77 -7.34 -1.09
CA GLU A 306 -2.13 -7.58 0.32
C GLU A 306 -1.94 -9.07 0.68
N ALA A 307 -2.19 -9.96 -0.28
CA ALA A 307 -2.03 -11.41 -0.14
C ALA A 307 -0.57 -11.86 0.08
N GLU A 308 0.42 -11.00 -0.13
CA GLU A 308 1.81 -11.30 0.15
C GLU A 308 2.06 -11.52 1.66
N ARG A 309 1.24 -10.89 2.52
CA ARG A 309 1.23 -11.16 3.95
C ARG A 309 0.35 -12.38 4.23
N SER A 310 0.93 -13.41 4.85
CA SER A 310 0.16 -14.57 5.29
C SER A 310 -0.40 -14.35 6.70
N ARG A 311 -1.72 -14.44 6.85
CA ARG A 311 -2.41 -14.48 8.15
C ARG A 311 -2.88 -15.89 8.53
N ASN A 312 -2.55 -16.89 7.72
CA ASN A 312 -2.94 -18.27 7.94
C ASN A 312 -2.26 -18.86 9.19
N ASN A 313 -2.97 -19.82 9.81
CA ASN A 313 -2.45 -20.63 10.89
C ASN A 313 -1.89 -21.95 10.33
N THR A 314 -0.63 -22.25 10.59
CA THR A 314 0.03 -23.48 10.14
C THR A 314 0.33 -24.42 11.32
N ALA A 315 0.52 -25.71 11.03
CA ALA A 315 0.94 -26.67 12.05
C ALA A 315 2.31 -26.33 12.65
N GLN A 316 3.23 -25.80 11.84
CA GLN A 316 4.55 -25.36 12.29
C GLN A 316 4.47 -24.20 13.29
N GLN A 317 3.61 -23.21 13.03
CA GLN A 317 3.38 -22.10 13.97
C GLN A 317 2.82 -22.61 15.31
N ARG A 318 1.86 -23.54 15.26
CA ARG A 318 1.31 -24.15 16.49
C ARG A 318 2.38 -24.89 17.28
N LEU A 319 3.21 -25.68 16.61
CA LEU A 319 4.31 -26.42 17.24
C LEU A 319 5.35 -25.48 17.87
N HIS A 320 5.61 -24.33 17.25
CA HIS A 320 6.54 -23.33 17.76
C HIS A 320 6.08 -22.66 19.07
N LEU A 321 4.77 -22.63 19.35
CA LEU A 321 4.21 -22.04 20.58
C LEU A 321 4.02 -23.05 21.72
N LEU A 322 4.36 -24.33 21.52
CA LEU A 322 4.29 -25.38 22.54
C LEU A 322 5.59 -25.45 23.34
#